data_AF-A0AB39QD02-F1
#
_entry.id   AF-A0AB39QD02-F1
#
_cell.length_a   1.000
_cell.length_b   1.000
_cell.length_c   1.000
_cell.angle_alpha   90.00
_cell.angle_beta   90.00
_cell.angle_gamma   90.00
#
_symmetry.space_group_name_H-M   'P 1'
#
loop_
_entity.id
_entity.type
_entity.pdbx_description
1 polymer ?
#
loop_
_entity_poly.entity_id
_entity_poly.type
_entity_poly.pdbx_seq_one_letter_code
_entity_poly.pdbx_strand_id
1 'polypeptide(L)'
;MTRSWWGWGNVEDAVGGAELDALLGRARAVLPGELTAHEPPGLASLGLAGPRVTPPASLAGLCSTDPADRAAHAHGKAFRDVVRNLHGDLRHVPDLVARPRDERDVTDLLESMRVVTPVGISESRRLPGSGAGPSPDRLFLGSEGTLGIITEAWMRLQERPRWRAGTSVRFSDYESAVAATRAVAQSGLNPANCRLLDATEALINAGVSVGGGVLVLAFESADHPVRAGLERAVELCRDHGGEPSADAAGRSDGDARGESGGNVRGESAAETWRSSFLRMPYQRDALARHSVISETFETACTWDRFGALHQAVTEAARRALAEVAGAGVIACRFTHVYPDGPAPYFSVYAPGRWGSIVSQWDDVKSAVSEAIAESGGTITHHHAVGRDHRPWYDRQRPGPFAAALTAAKSTLDPAGVLNPGVLLPAR
;
A
#
# COMPACT_ATOMS: atom_id res chain seq x y z
N MET A 1 -5.30 12.31 -20.53
CA MET A 1 -6.06 11.56 -19.51
C MET A 1 -6.37 12.50 -18.37
N THR A 2 -7.58 12.42 -17.85
CA THR A 2 -8.11 13.35 -16.85
C THR A 2 -7.98 12.71 -15.49
N ARG A 3 -7.19 13.31 -14.58
CA ARG A 3 -7.00 12.75 -13.24
C ARG A 3 -8.29 12.86 -12.43
N SER A 4 -8.67 11.80 -11.75
CA SER A 4 -9.83 11.82 -10.84
C SER A 4 -9.53 12.71 -9.63
N TRP A 5 -10.44 13.64 -9.31
CA TRP A 5 -10.29 14.50 -8.14
C TRP A 5 -10.70 13.78 -6.85
N TRP A 6 -11.66 12.85 -6.92
CA TRP A 6 -12.21 12.17 -5.74
C TRP A 6 -11.57 10.80 -5.51
N GLY A 7 -11.19 10.10 -6.58
CA GLY A 7 -10.72 8.71 -6.58
C GLY A 7 -9.30 8.52 -7.11
N TRP A 8 -8.94 7.29 -7.46
CA TRP A 8 -7.66 6.86 -7.96
C TRP A 8 -7.52 7.10 -9.47
N GLY A 9 -6.28 7.37 -9.90
CA GLY A 9 -5.91 7.34 -11.31
C GLY A 9 -6.70 8.31 -12.19
N ASN A 10 -7.03 7.86 -13.41
CA ASN A 10 -7.73 8.67 -14.40
C ASN A 10 -9.21 8.31 -14.47
N VAL A 11 -10.04 9.30 -14.84
CA VAL A 11 -11.49 9.12 -15.02
C VAL A 11 -11.79 8.12 -16.13
N GLU A 12 -10.98 8.10 -17.19
CA GLU A 12 -11.14 7.21 -18.34
C GLU A 12 -10.88 5.73 -18.01
N ASP A 13 -10.14 5.46 -16.93
CA ASP A 13 -9.79 4.11 -16.47
C ASP A 13 -10.75 3.59 -15.37
N ALA A 14 -11.77 4.37 -15.00
CA ALA A 14 -12.72 4.00 -13.95
C ALA A 14 -13.52 2.75 -14.31
N VAL A 15 -13.80 1.90 -13.32
CA VAL A 15 -14.60 0.68 -13.52
C VAL A 15 -16.05 1.07 -13.87
N GLY A 16 -16.54 0.58 -15.01
CA GLY A 16 -17.88 0.83 -15.52
C GLY A 16 -18.41 -0.31 -16.39
N GLY A 17 -19.67 -0.21 -16.81
CA GLY A 17 -20.32 -1.20 -17.69
C GLY A 17 -20.23 -2.64 -17.16
N ALA A 18 -19.93 -3.60 -18.04
CA ALA A 18 -19.86 -5.02 -17.69
C ALA A 18 -18.81 -5.36 -16.61
N GLU A 19 -17.72 -4.59 -16.51
CA GLU A 19 -16.72 -4.79 -15.45
C GLU A 19 -17.32 -4.46 -14.07
N LEU A 20 -18.09 -3.37 -13.99
CA LEU A 20 -18.79 -2.97 -12.77
C LEU A 20 -19.84 -4.00 -12.37
N ASP A 21 -20.65 -4.46 -13.33
CA ASP A 21 -21.68 -5.47 -13.07
C ASP A 21 -21.08 -6.78 -12.53
N ALA A 22 -19.97 -7.23 -13.12
CA ALA A 22 -19.25 -8.41 -12.66
C ALA A 22 -18.66 -8.22 -11.25
N LEU A 23 -18.09 -7.04 -10.97
CA LEU A 23 -17.54 -6.71 -9.66
C LEU A 23 -18.62 -6.68 -8.57
N LEU A 24 -19.74 -6.00 -8.82
CA LEU A 24 -20.88 -5.94 -7.89
C LEU A 24 -21.55 -7.31 -7.73
N GLY A 25 -21.60 -8.11 -8.79
CA GLY A 25 -22.07 -9.50 -8.74
C GLY A 25 -21.25 -10.35 -7.76
N ARG A 26 -19.91 -10.26 -7.81
CA ARG A 26 -19.03 -10.94 -6.84
C ARG A 26 -19.23 -10.41 -5.43
N ALA A 27 -19.34 -9.09 -5.25
CA ALA A 27 -19.58 -8.50 -3.93
C ALA A 27 -20.91 -8.98 -3.31
N ARG A 28 -22.01 -9.02 -4.09
CA ARG A 28 -23.33 -9.51 -3.64
C ARG A 28 -23.35 -11.01 -3.33
N ALA A 29 -22.42 -11.79 -3.89
CA ALA A 29 -22.31 -13.21 -3.58
C ALA A 29 -21.74 -13.48 -2.18
N VAL A 30 -21.01 -12.52 -1.59
CA VAL A 30 -20.32 -12.67 -0.29
C VAL A 30 -20.78 -11.67 0.77
N LEU A 31 -21.40 -10.55 0.39
CA LEU A 31 -21.90 -9.53 1.29
C LEU A 31 -23.43 -9.53 1.30
N PRO A 32 -24.08 -9.51 2.48
CA PRO A 32 -25.52 -9.34 2.57
C PRO A 32 -25.92 -7.87 2.35
N GLY A 33 -27.22 -7.66 2.09
CA GLY A 33 -27.81 -6.33 2.00
C GLY A 33 -27.71 -5.69 0.62
N GLU A 34 -28.30 -4.50 0.50
CA GLU A 34 -28.34 -3.74 -0.74
C GLU A 34 -27.07 -2.89 -0.89
N LEU A 35 -26.48 -2.92 -2.08
CA LEU A 35 -25.32 -2.09 -2.46
C LEU A 35 -25.84 -0.86 -3.20
N THR A 36 -25.84 0.28 -2.51
CA THR A 36 -26.49 1.50 -2.99
C THR A 36 -25.47 2.47 -3.59
N ALA A 37 -25.71 2.89 -4.83
CA ALA A 37 -24.81 3.77 -5.55
C ALA A 37 -24.84 5.22 -5.01
N HIS A 38 -23.68 5.88 -5.03
CA HIS A 38 -23.52 7.30 -4.80
C HIS A 38 -22.59 7.89 -5.85
N GLU A 39 -23.03 8.97 -6.49
CA GLU A 39 -22.22 9.70 -7.47
C GLU A 39 -21.47 10.83 -6.79
N PRO A 40 -20.17 11.00 -7.08
CA PRO A 40 -19.44 12.17 -6.62
C PRO A 40 -20.08 13.43 -7.21
N PRO A 41 -20.17 14.53 -6.44
CA PRO A 41 -20.67 15.80 -6.96
C PRO A 41 -19.76 16.34 -8.08
N GLY A 42 -20.33 17.18 -8.94
CA GLY A 42 -19.52 17.93 -9.91
C GLY A 42 -18.59 18.90 -9.20
N LEU A 43 -17.38 19.11 -9.74
CA LEU A 43 -16.39 20.01 -9.14
C LEU A 43 -16.96 21.43 -8.90
N ALA A 44 -17.77 21.93 -9.83
CA ALA A 44 -18.40 23.25 -9.73
C ALA A 44 -19.40 23.35 -8.55
N SER A 45 -20.03 22.24 -8.14
CA SER A 45 -21.00 22.26 -7.03
C SER A 45 -20.35 22.17 -5.65
N LEU A 46 -19.03 21.97 -5.57
CA LEU A 46 -18.30 21.90 -4.30
C LEU A 46 -18.19 23.25 -3.58
N GLY A 47 -18.42 24.37 -4.29
CA GLY A 47 -18.38 25.70 -3.68
C GLY A 47 -17.02 26.05 -3.04
N LEU A 48 -15.92 25.54 -3.60
CA LEU A 48 -14.59 25.73 -3.02
C LEU A 48 -14.25 27.22 -2.90
N ALA A 49 -13.88 27.64 -1.69
CA ALA A 49 -13.40 29.00 -1.45
C ALA A 49 -12.17 29.30 -2.32
N GLY A 50 -12.04 30.55 -2.75
CA GLY A 50 -10.83 31.02 -3.45
C GLY A 50 -9.56 30.83 -2.60
N PRO A 51 -8.38 30.76 -3.24
CA PRO A 51 -7.11 30.69 -2.52
C PRO A 51 -6.92 31.94 -1.64
N ARG A 52 -6.51 31.74 -0.39
CA ARG A 52 -6.28 32.82 0.59
C ARG A 52 -4.89 33.45 0.44
N VAL A 53 -3.98 32.76 -0.24
CA VAL A 53 -2.61 33.21 -0.47
C VAL A 53 -2.29 33.21 -1.95
N THR A 54 -1.44 34.15 -2.36
CA THR A 54 -0.90 34.23 -3.72
C THR A 54 0.54 33.70 -3.71
N PRO A 55 0.94 32.85 -4.66
CA PRO A 55 2.31 32.40 -4.74
C PRO A 55 3.23 33.61 -5.00
N PRO A 56 4.44 33.67 -4.40
CA PRO A 56 5.44 34.64 -4.80
C PRO A 56 5.72 34.55 -6.30
N ALA A 57 6.09 35.68 -6.93
CA ALA A 57 6.29 35.75 -8.38
C ALA A 57 7.27 34.69 -8.91
N SER A 58 8.30 34.33 -8.13
CA SER A 58 9.27 33.28 -8.46
C SER A 58 8.69 31.87 -8.51
N LEU A 59 7.58 31.61 -7.81
CA LEU A 59 6.92 30.30 -7.74
C LEU A 59 5.59 30.26 -8.51
N ALA A 60 5.07 31.40 -8.97
CA ALA A 60 3.78 31.51 -9.63
C ALA A 60 3.66 30.58 -10.85
N GLY A 61 4.74 30.39 -11.62
CA GLY A 61 4.77 29.48 -12.77
C GLY A 61 4.79 27.97 -12.43
N LEU A 62 4.92 27.62 -11.16
CA LEU A 62 4.92 26.23 -10.65
C LEU A 62 3.65 25.93 -9.82
N CYS A 63 2.94 26.96 -9.37
CA CYS A 63 1.79 26.83 -8.50
C CYS A 63 0.48 26.91 -9.30
N SER A 64 -0.43 25.99 -9.02
CA SER A 64 -1.80 26.04 -9.50
C SER A 64 -2.75 26.45 -8.38
N THR A 65 -3.66 27.36 -8.71
CA THR A 65 -4.84 27.73 -7.89
C THR A 65 -6.12 27.06 -8.40
N ASP A 66 -6.03 26.19 -9.41
CA ASP A 66 -7.18 25.59 -10.06
C ASP A 66 -8.02 24.78 -9.05
N PRO A 67 -9.36 24.93 -9.03
CA PRO A 67 -10.21 24.19 -8.11
C PRO A 67 -10.07 22.66 -8.20
N ALA A 68 -9.84 22.11 -9.39
CA ALA A 68 -9.67 20.66 -9.59
C ALA A 68 -8.37 20.19 -8.97
N ASP A 69 -7.29 20.96 -9.18
CA ASP A 69 -5.99 20.68 -8.58
C ASP A 69 -6.07 20.73 -7.06
N ARG A 70 -6.67 21.78 -6.51
CA ARG A 70 -6.81 21.93 -5.06
C ARG A 70 -7.67 20.83 -4.45
N ALA A 71 -8.78 20.46 -5.08
CA ALA A 71 -9.61 19.34 -4.65
C ALA A 71 -8.85 18.01 -4.65
N ALA A 72 -8.09 17.73 -5.72
CA ALA A 72 -7.33 16.48 -5.86
C ALA A 72 -6.18 16.30 -4.85
N HIS A 73 -5.75 17.39 -4.19
CA HIS A 73 -4.68 17.40 -3.18
C HIS A 73 -5.18 17.69 -1.77
N ALA A 74 -6.51 17.73 -1.56
CA ALA A 74 -7.10 17.98 -0.25
C ALA A 74 -6.97 16.77 0.67
N HIS A 75 -7.26 15.57 0.14
CA HIS A 75 -7.30 14.33 0.88
C HIS A 75 -6.39 13.25 0.26
N GLY A 76 -6.04 12.24 1.06
CA GLY A 76 -5.34 11.06 0.60
C GLY A 76 -6.26 10.08 -0.13
N LYS A 77 -5.92 8.79 -0.03
CA LYS A 77 -6.68 7.69 -0.64
C LYS A 77 -7.14 6.66 0.38
N ALA A 78 -7.12 6.96 1.67
CA ALA A 78 -7.77 6.11 2.67
C ALA A 78 -9.29 6.06 2.39
N PHE A 79 -9.96 5.00 2.82
CA PHE A 79 -11.39 4.80 2.59
C PHE A 79 -12.22 5.98 3.11
N ARG A 80 -11.89 6.49 4.31
CA ARG A 80 -12.49 7.71 4.88
C ARG A 80 -12.38 8.92 3.95
N ASP A 81 -11.26 9.06 3.27
CA ASP A 81 -10.95 10.20 2.40
C ASP A 81 -11.71 10.09 1.09
N VAL A 82 -11.75 8.88 0.50
CA VAL A 82 -12.54 8.59 -0.70
C VAL A 82 -14.03 8.84 -0.44
N VAL A 83 -14.57 8.36 0.69
CA VAL A 83 -15.98 8.58 1.04
C VAL A 83 -16.28 10.07 1.29
N ARG A 84 -15.40 10.80 1.98
CA ARG A 84 -15.55 12.25 2.13
C ARG A 84 -15.59 12.95 0.77
N ASN A 85 -14.69 12.57 -0.13
CA ASN A 85 -14.68 13.12 -1.50
C ASN A 85 -15.98 12.77 -2.26
N LEU A 86 -16.49 11.54 -2.11
CA LEU A 86 -17.77 11.12 -2.71
C LEU A 86 -18.94 11.99 -2.23
N HIS A 87 -18.92 12.44 -0.98
CA HIS A 87 -19.92 13.37 -0.44
C HIS A 87 -19.60 14.85 -0.68
N GLY A 88 -18.49 15.17 -1.34
CA GLY A 88 -18.01 16.55 -1.51
C GLY A 88 -17.56 17.23 -0.22
N ASP A 89 -17.29 16.48 0.86
CA ASP A 89 -16.73 17.01 2.11
C ASP A 89 -15.26 17.35 1.92
N LEU A 90 -14.99 18.57 1.45
CA LEU A 90 -13.66 19.15 1.30
C LEU A 90 -13.49 20.38 2.21
N ARG A 91 -13.61 20.19 3.52
CA ARG A 91 -13.47 21.27 4.53
C ARG A 91 -12.14 22.01 4.48
N HIS A 92 -11.06 21.32 4.09
CA HIS A 92 -9.73 21.88 4.00
C HIS A 92 -9.09 21.51 2.67
N VAL A 93 -9.01 22.49 1.78
CA VAL A 93 -8.28 22.37 0.51
C VAL A 93 -7.00 23.21 0.58
N PRO A 94 -5.88 22.77 -0.03
CA PRO A 94 -4.71 23.61 -0.16
C PRO A 94 -5.07 24.88 -0.93
N ASP A 95 -4.45 26.00 -0.56
CA ASP A 95 -4.59 27.26 -1.30
C ASP A 95 -3.87 27.17 -2.67
N LEU A 96 -2.74 26.46 -2.70
CA LEU A 96 -1.88 26.34 -3.88
C LEU A 96 -1.36 24.90 -4.01
N VAL A 97 -1.25 24.41 -5.24
CA VAL A 97 -0.62 23.13 -5.57
C VAL A 97 0.64 23.41 -6.39
N ALA A 98 1.81 23.17 -5.82
CA ALA A 98 3.08 23.35 -6.53
C ALA A 98 3.47 22.06 -7.28
N ARG A 99 3.89 22.21 -8.54
CA ARG A 99 4.38 21.12 -9.42
C ARG A 99 5.78 21.45 -9.93
N PRO A 100 6.84 21.08 -9.21
CA PRO A 100 8.20 21.16 -9.76
C PRO A 100 8.31 20.35 -11.07
N ARG A 101 9.08 20.83 -12.06
CA ARG A 101 9.06 20.35 -13.46
C ARG A 101 10.32 19.58 -13.91
N ASP A 102 11.36 19.48 -13.09
CA ASP A 102 12.65 18.80 -13.35
C ASP A 102 13.40 18.50 -12.02
N GLU A 103 14.35 17.56 -11.93
CA GLU A 103 14.70 16.38 -12.75
C GLU A 103 15.25 15.24 -11.86
N ARG A 104 14.89 13.95 -11.93
CA ARG A 104 13.74 13.19 -12.44
C ARG A 104 13.79 11.82 -11.71
N ASP A 105 12.71 11.52 -11.00
CA ASP A 105 12.09 10.20 -10.76
C ASP A 105 12.87 9.13 -9.97
N VAL A 106 12.93 9.43 -8.68
CA VAL A 106 13.37 8.66 -7.51
C VAL A 106 12.48 7.44 -7.25
N THR A 107 13.05 6.22 -7.20
CA THR A 107 12.46 5.09 -6.46
C THR A 107 13.52 4.06 -6.02
N ASP A 108 13.43 3.72 -4.73
CA ASP A 108 14.14 2.74 -3.88
C ASP A 108 15.56 2.29 -4.24
N LEU A 109 16.54 2.96 -3.60
CA LEU A 109 17.90 2.57 -3.23
C LEU A 109 18.69 3.86 -2.82
N LEU A 110 18.25 4.56 -1.77
CA LEU A 110 18.77 5.90 -1.44
C LEU A 110 20.27 5.92 -1.03
N GLU A 111 21.05 6.82 -1.63
CA GLU A 111 22.47 7.09 -1.30
C GLU A 111 22.72 8.49 -0.73
N SER A 112 21.97 9.52 -1.16
CA SER A 112 22.01 10.86 -0.57
C SER A 112 20.72 11.65 -0.87
N MET A 113 20.42 12.69 -0.09
CA MET A 113 19.27 13.56 -0.30
C MET A 113 19.58 15.04 -0.06
N ARG A 114 18.78 15.90 -0.69
CA ARG A 114 18.71 17.33 -0.43
C ARG A 114 17.33 17.67 0.10
N VAL A 115 17.28 18.30 1.27
CA VAL A 115 16.04 18.63 1.98
C VAL A 115 16.02 20.11 2.33
N VAL A 116 14.94 20.78 1.92
CA VAL A 116 14.66 22.18 2.30
C VAL A 116 13.88 22.19 3.60
N THR A 117 14.39 22.90 4.60
CA THR A 117 13.72 23.17 5.88
C THR A 117 13.56 24.68 6.07
N PRO A 118 12.63 25.14 6.93
CA PRO A 118 12.50 26.55 7.29
C PRO A 118 13.80 27.23 7.77
N VAL A 119 14.76 26.48 8.30
CA VAL A 119 16.03 27.02 8.82
C VAL A 119 17.22 26.82 7.87
N GLY A 120 17.00 26.27 6.68
CA GLY A 120 18.04 26.08 5.68
C GLY A 120 17.97 24.72 5.00
N ILE A 121 19.00 24.43 4.21
CA ILE A 121 19.09 23.19 3.44
C ILE A 121 19.98 22.17 4.18
N SER A 122 19.48 20.94 4.30
CA SER A 122 20.27 19.78 4.70
C SER A 122 20.59 18.94 3.47
N GLU A 123 21.88 18.66 3.25
CA GLU A 123 22.34 17.88 2.09
C GLU A 123 23.40 16.88 2.53
N SER A 124 23.17 15.61 2.22
CA SER A 124 24.14 14.53 2.48
C SER A 124 25.06 14.30 1.30
N ARG A 125 26.23 13.69 1.58
CA ARG A 125 27.26 13.42 0.57
C ARG A 125 26.92 12.15 -0.20
N ARG A 126 27.17 12.17 -1.51
CA ARG A 126 27.06 11.01 -2.43
C ARG A 126 28.28 10.10 -2.25
N LEU A 127 28.19 9.17 -1.31
CA LEU A 127 29.25 8.21 -1.02
C LEU A 127 28.64 6.81 -0.87
N PRO A 128 29.33 5.73 -1.29
CA PRO A 128 28.78 4.37 -1.27
C PRO A 128 28.29 3.90 0.11
N GLY A 129 28.90 4.43 1.16
CA GLY A 129 28.51 4.28 2.56
C GLY A 129 29.28 5.26 3.44
N SER A 130 28.75 5.54 4.63
CA SER A 130 29.40 6.39 5.63
C SER A 130 29.25 5.79 7.02
N GLY A 131 30.36 5.66 7.75
CA GLY A 131 30.37 5.36 9.18
C GLY A 131 30.45 6.61 10.05
N ALA A 132 30.40 7.81 9.46
CA ALA A 132 30.55 9.06 10.17
C ALA A 132 29.24 9.47 10.87
N GLY A 133 29.03 8.94 12.07
CA GLY A 133 27.91 9.29 12.94
C GLY A 133 26.53 8.85 12.41
N PRO A 134 25.44 9.32 13.05
CA PRO A 134 24.07 9.06 12.59
C PRO A 134 23.84 9.58 11.17
N SER A 135 23.16 8.78 10.36
CA SER A 135 22.82 9.16 8.98
C SER A 135 21.81 10.33 8.98
N PRO A 136 22.13 11.47 8.34
CA PRO A 136 21.17 12.57 8.18
C PRO A 136 19.96 12.14 7.35
N ASP A 137 20.15 11.26 6.37
CA ASP A 137 19.09 10.76 5.48
C ASP A 137 18.00 10.02 6.25
N ARG A 138 18.41 9.19 7.22
CA ARG A 138 17.48 8.44 8.07
C ARG A 138 16.63 9.31 9.00
N LEU A 139 17.02 10.58 9.22
CA LEU A 139 16.18 11.52 9.96
C LEU A 139 14.93 11.92 9.14
N PHE A 140 15.07 12.07 7.83
CA PHE A 140 14.00 12.55 6.96
C PHE A 140 13.12 11.43 6.38
N LEU A 141 13.66 10.21 6.26
CA LEU A 141 12.89 9.03 5.86
C LEU A 141 11.80 8.72 6.90
N GLY A 142 10.55 8.57 6.45
CA GLY A 142 9.40 8.37 7.33
C GLY A 142 8.98 9.64 8.09
N SER A 143 9.53 10.82 7.77
CA SER A 143 9.14 12.07 8.43
C SER A 143 7.77 12.60 8.00
N GLU A 144 7.16 12.03 6.96
CA GLU A 144 5.82 12.39 6.46
C GLU A 144 5.65 13.90 6.22
N GLY A 145 6.70 14.55 5.73
CA GLY A 145 6.70 16.00 5.45
C GLY A 145 6.72 16.88 6.70
N THR A 146 7.00 16.33 7.88
CA THR A 146 7.05 17.10 9.14
C THR A 146 8.40 17.78 9.38
N LEU A 147 9.48 17.33 8.74
CA LEU A 147 10.84 17.82 9.01
C LEU A 147 11.47 18.61 7.84
N GLY A 148 10.94 18.47 6.63
CA GLY A 148 11.40 19.21 5.47
C GLY A 148 10.71 18.75 4.19
N ILE A 149 11.04 19.41 3.09
CA ILE A 149 10.63 19.04 1.73
C ILE A 149 11.86 18.43 1.05
N ILE A 150 11.80 17.14 0.74
CA ILE A 150 12.83 16.47 -0.06
C ILE A 150 12.71 16.99 -1.49
N THR A 151 13.77 17.62 -1.99
CA THR A 151 13.78 18.20 -3.35
C THR A 151 14.59 17.34 -4.32
N GLU A 152 15.61 16.63 -3.82
CA GLU A 152 16.46 15.76 -4.63
C GLU A 152 16.81 14.50 -3.82
N ALA A 153 16.93 13.36 -4.52
CA ALA A 153 17.41 12.11 -3.93
C ALA A 153 18.25 11.34 -4.95
N TRP A 154 19.37 10.79 -4.51
CA TRP A 154 20.23 9.91 -5.30
C TRP A 154 19.88 8.47 -5.04
N MET A 155 19.56 7.73 -6.10
CA MET A 155 19.06 6.37 -6.01
C MET A 155 20.03 5.43 -6.73
N ARG A 156 20.34 4.28 -6.14
CA ARG A 156 21.09 3.23 -6.85
C ARG A 156 20.16 2.62 -7.89
N LEU A 157 20.71 2.36 -9.06
CA LEU A 157 20.00 1.70 -10.14
C LEU A 157 20.50 0.27 -10.28
N GLN A 158 19.66 -0.58 -10.83
CA GLN A 158 20.03 -1.93 -11.25
C GLN A 158 19.76 -2.04 -12.75
N GLU A 159 20.55 -2.87 -13.45
CA GLU A 159 20.24 -3.19 -14.83
C GLU A 159 18.85 -3.84 -14.95
N ARG A 160 18.18 -3.61 -16.08
CA ARG A 160 16.86 -4.20 -16.31
C ARG A 160 16.98 -5.73 -16.35
N PRO A 161 16.16 -6.47 -15.60
CA PRO A 161 16.21 -7.93 -15.63
C PRO A 161 15.95 -8.49 -17.04
N ARG A 162 16.81 -9.41 -17.47
CA ARG A 162 16.73 -10.14 -18.74
C ARG A 162 16.29 -11.59 -18.54
N TRP A 163 16.55 -12.15 -17.36
CA TRP A 163 16.11 -13.48 -16.96
C TRP A 163 14.98 -13.38 -15.95
N ARG A 164 13.91 -14.13 -16.19
CA ARG A 164 12.73 -14.17 -15.33
C ARG A 164 12.17 -15.56 -15.28
N ALA A 165 11.88 -16.06 -14.09
CA ALA A 165 11.15 -17.31 -13.89
C ALA A 165 10.18 -17.12 -12.72
N GLY A 166 8.99 -17.70 -12.81
CA GLY A 166 8.03 -17.64 -11.73
C GLY A 166 7.03 -18.78 -11.79
N THR A 167 6.38 -19.03 -10.66
CA THR A 167 5.32 -20.04 -10.53
C THR A 167 4.38 -19.66 -9.39
N SER A 168 3.25 -20.34 -9.31
CA SER A 168 2.40 -20.39 -8.12
C SER A 168 2.44 -21.78 -7.51
N VAL A 169 2.43 -21.85 -6.18
CA VAL A 169 2.37 -23.09 -5.41
C VAL A 169 1.10 -23.07 -4.56
N ARG A 170 0.27 -24.10 -4.70
CA ARG A 170 -0.99 -24.24 -3.96
C ARG A 170 -0.75 -25.07 -2.72
N PHE A 171 -1.47 -24.75 -1.66
CA PHE A 171 -1.46 -25.50 -0.40
C PHE A 171 -2.89 -25.83 0.01
N SER A 172 -3.09 -27.04 0.54
CA SER A 172 -4.37 -27.49 1.12
C SER A 172 -4.60 -26.92 2.53
N ASP A 173 -3.53 -26.52 3.22
CA ASP A 173 -3.52 -26.01 4.59
C ASP A 173 -2.74 -24.68 4.67
N TYR A 174 -3.24 -23.73 5.45
CA TYR A 174 -2.65 -22.38 5.55
C TYR A 174 -1.38 -22.37 6.40
N GLU A 175 -1.31 -23.17 7.47
CA GLU A 175 -0.11 -23.25 8.33
C GLU A 175 1.09 -23.78 7.54
N SER A 176 0.86 -24.79 6.71
CA SER A 176 1.83 -25.36 5.78
C SER A 176 2.31 -24.32 4.76
N ALA A 177 1.41 -23.51 4.22
CA ALA A 177 1.75 -22.42 3.30
C ALA A 177 2.61 -21.34 3.97
N VAL A 178 2.30 -20.98 5.22
CA VAL A 178 3.09 -20.05 6.03
C VAL A 178 4.47 -20.62 6.33
N ALA A 179 4.56 -21.90 6.70
CA ALA A 179 5.82 -22.59 6.97
C ALA A 179 6.73 -22.64 5.72
N ALA A 180 6.16 -22.97 4.56
CA ALA A 180 6.85 -22.94 3.28
C ALA A 180 7.39 -21.53 2.96
N THR A 181 6.54 -20.52 3.17
CA THR A 181 6.90 -19.11 2.92
C THR A 181 8.05 -18.66 3.82
N ARG A 182 8.04 -19.06 5.09
CA ARG A 182 9.14 -18.84 6.03
C ARG A 182 10.42 -19.53 5.58
N ALA A 183 10.35 -20.80 5.16
CA ALA A 183 11.51 -21.55 4.67
C ALA A 183 12.15 -20.87 3.45
N VAL A 184 11.34 -20.39 2.50
CA VAL A 184 11.84 -19.62 1.36
C VAL A 184 12.47 -18.30 1.81
N ALA A 185 11.85 -17.55 2.72
CA ALA A 185 12.40 -16.29 3.23
C ALA A 185 13.74 -16.46 3.96
N GLN A 186 13.94 -17.60 4.64
CA GLN A 186 15.15 -17.92 5.41
C GLN A 186 16.23 -18.64 4.59
N SER A 187 15.93 -19.04 3.35
CA SER A 187 16.84 -19.81 2.49
C SER A 187 18.00 -19.00 1.92
N GLY A 188 17.92 -17.66 1.92
CA GLY A 188 18.88 -16.80 1.22
C GLY A 188 18.71 -16.78 -0.31
N LEU A 189 17.67 -17.41 -0.86
CA LEU A 189 17.40 -17.40 -2.31
C LEU A 189 16.95 -16.02 -2.82
N ASN A 190 16.43 -15.15 -1.95
CA ASN A 190 16.04 -13.77 -2.26
C ASN A 190 15.17 -13.61 -3.53
N PRO A 191 14.00 -14.28 -3.60
CA PRO A 191 13.11 -14.12 -4.74
C PRO A 191 12.66 -12.66 -4.90
N ALA A 192 12.51 -12.22 -6.14
CA ALA A 192 11.94 -10.91 -6.48
C ALA A 192 10.46 -10.80 -6.09
N ASN A 193 9.75 -11.93 -5.98
CA ASN A 193 8.39 -12.00 -5.45
C ASN A 193 8.23 -13.25 -4.60
N CYS A 194 7.73 -13.08 -3.37
CA CYS A 194 7.35 -14.15 -2.46
C CYS A 194 6.11 -13.68 -1.70
N ARG A 195 4.93 -13.93 -2.27
CA ARG A 195 3.65 -13.45 -1.74
C ARG A 195 2.72 -14.61 -1.46
N LEU A 196 2.37 -14.79 -0.20
CA LEU A 196 1.39 -15.78 0.23
C LEU A 196 0.00 -15.15 0.24
N LEU A 197 -0.96 -15.77 -0.43
CA LEU A 197 -2.37 -15.41 -0.42
C LEU A 197 -3.10 -16.47 0.41
N ASP A 198 -3.91 -16.07 1.38
CA ASP A 198 -4.85 -17.02 1.99
C ASP A 198 -5.95 -17.43 0.98
N ALA A 199 -6.74 -18.44 1.35
CA ALA A 199 -7.82 -18.94 0.49
C ALA A 199 -8.86 -17.86 0.12
N THR A 200 -9.19 -16.94 1.04
CA THR A 200 -10.18 -15.89 0.81
C THR A 200 -9.65 -14.84 -0.16
N GLU A 201 -8.41 -14.39 0.01
CA GLU A 201 -7.73 -13.46 -0.87
C GLU A 201 -7.55 -14.05 -2.27
N ALA A 202 -7.13 -15.32 -2.36
CA ALA A 202 -6.98 -16.03 -3.62
C ALA A 202 -8.32 -16.14 -4.37
N LEU A 203 -9.43 -16.39 -3.67
CA LEU A 203 -10.76 -16.45 -4.27
C LEU A 203 -11.22 -15.06 -4.76
N ILE A 204 -11.15 -14.04 -3.91
CA ILE A 204 -11.71 -12.70 -4.22
C ILE A 204 -10.92 -12.01 -5.34
N ASN A 205 -9.59 -12.07 -5.27
CA ASN A 205 -8.71 -11.24 -6.09
C ASN A 205 -8.08 -11.99 -7.27
N ALA A 206 -7.99 -13.32 -7.20
CA ALA A 206 -7.46 -14.17 -8.28
C ALA A 206 -8.49 -15.14 -8.86
N GLY A 207 -9.68 -15.29 -8.26
CA GLY A 207 -10.68 -16.27 -8.69
C GLY A 207 -10.24 -17.73 -8.49
N VAL A 208 -9.25 -17.97 -7.63
CA VAL A 208 -8.67 -19.30 -7.40
C VAL A 208 -9.23 -19.88 -6.10
N SER A 209 -9.94 -21.00 -6.20
CA SER A 209 -10.38 -21.77 -5.03
C SER A 209 -9.26 -22.71 -4.56
N VAL A 210 -8.85 -22.57 -3.30
CA VAL A 210 -7.86 -23.43 -2.62
C VAL A 210 -8.26 -23.63 -1.17
N GLY A 211 -7.81 -24.74 -0.55
CA GLY A 211 -8.09 -25.03 0.86
C GLY A 211 -7.28 -24.15 1.83
N GLY A 212 -5.98 -23.99 1.58
CA GLY A 212 -5.07 -23.27 2.46
C GLY A 212 -4.66 -21.90 1.90
N GLY A 213 -3.97 -21.91 0.77
CA GLY A 213 -3.46 -20.68 0.17
C GLY A 213 -2.68 -20.88 -1.12
N VAL A 214 -2.22 -19.77 -1.69
CA VAL A 214 -1.38 -19.74 -2.90
C VAL A 214 -0.14 -18.90 -2.63
N LEU A 215 1.04 -19.50 -2.75
CA LEU A 215 2.31 -18.79 -2.72
C LEU A 215 2.73 -18.43 -4.15
N VAL A 216 2.90 -17.15 -4.44
CA VAL A 216 3.41 -16.64 -5.71
C VAL A 216 4.92 -16.42 -5.58
N LEU A 217 5.69 -17.11 -6.42
CA LEU A 217 7.15 -17.01 -6.46
C LEU A 217 7.60 -16.44 -7.81
N ALA A 218 8.52 -15.48 -7.78
CA ALA A 218 9.22 -15.04 -8.97
C ALA A 218 10.67 -14.67 -8.66
N PHE A 219 11.55 -14.99 -9.59
CA PHE A 219 12.95 -14.61 -9.60
C PHE A 219 13.22 -13.80 -10.87
N GLU A 220 14.05 -12.78 -10.73
CA GLU A 220 14.48 -11.93 -11.82
C GLU A 220 15.98 -11.64 -11.67
N SER A 221 16.71 -11.59 -12.77
CA SER A 221 18.13 -11.20 -12.78
C SER A 221 18.45 -10.46 -14.08
N ALA A 222 19.35 -9.49 -13.97
CA ALA A 222 19.90 -8.76 -15.11
C ALA A 222 21.19 -9.38 -15.66
N ASP A 223 21.71 -10.42 -15.01
CA ASP A 223 23.05 -10.99 -15.26
C ASP A 223 23.05 -12.49 -15.62
N HIS A 224 22.20 -13.31 -14.98
CA HIS A 224 22.26 -14.77 -15.11
C HIS A 224 20.88 -15.47 -15.07
N PRO A 225 20.76 -16.71 -15.59
CA PRO A 225 19.54 -17.51 -15.48
C PRO A 225 19.13 -17.77 -14.01
N VAL A 226 17.83 -17.67 -13.74
CA VAL A 226 17.26 -17.75 -12.38
C VAL A 226 16.49 -19.04 -12.09
N ARG A 227 16.48 -19.97 -13.06
CA ARG A 227 15.68 -21.20 -13.02
C ARG A 227 16.03 -22.08 -11.82
N ALA A 228 17.32 -22.28 -11.55
CA ALA A 228 17.79 -23.11 -10.43
C ALA A 228 17.31 -22.57 -9.07
N GLY A 229 17.29 -21.24 -8.91
CA GLY A 229 16.77 -20.60 -7.69
C GLY A 229 15.27 -20.85 -7.50
N LEU A 230 14.48 -20.77 -8.60
CA LEU A 230 13.06 -21.10 -8.58
C LEU A 230 12.83 -22.58 -8.23
N GLU A 231 13.58 -23.50 -8.84
CA GLU A 231 13.45 -24.94 -8.57
C GLU A 231 13.73 -25.27 -7.11
N ARG A 232 14.79 -24.68 -6.55
CA ARG A 232 15.08 -24.85 -5.12
C ARG A 232 13.99 -24.28 -4.22
N ALA A 233 13.41 -23.12 -4.57
CA ALA A 233 12.28 -22.57 -3.82
C ALA A 233 11.02 -23.47 -3.90
N VAL A 234 10.77 -24.09 -5.06
CA VAL A 234 9.66 -25.04 -5.22
C VAL A 234 9.91 -26.32 -4.43
N GLU A 235 11.15 -26.83 -4.36
CA GLU A 235 11.50 -27.95 -3.47
C GLU A 235 11.17 -27.63 -2.01
N LEU A 236 11.57 -26.47 -1.50
CA LEU A 236 11.21 -26.02 -0.15
C LEU A 236 9.69 -25.97 0.04
N CYS A 237 8.94 -25.54 -0.97
CA CYS A 237 7.48 -25.57 -0.87
C CYS A 237 6.92 -26.99 -0.82
N ARG A 238 7.48 -27.93 -1.59
CA ARG A 238 7.06 -29.35 -1.58
C ARG A 238 7.38 -30.03 -0.25
N ASP A 239 8.49 -29.67 0.39
CA ASP A 239 8.85 -30.15 1.75
C ASP A 239 7.77 -29.79 2.79
N HIS A 240 6.97 -28.76 2.50
CA HIS A 240 5.82 -28.31 3.28
C HIS A 240 4.46 -28.60 2.60
N GLY A 241 4.39 -29.59 1.71
CA GLY A 241 3.13 -30.05 1.10
C GLY A 241 2.58 -29.15 -0.01
N GLY A 242 3.38 -28.25 -0.57
CA GLY A 242 2.99 -27.37 -1.67
C GLY A 242 2.98 -28.06 -3.04
N GLU A 243 1.95 -27.79 -3.83
CA GLU A 243 1.76 -28.29 -5.18
C GLU A 243 1.97 -27.17 -6.22
N PRO A 244 3.08 -27.16 -6.98
CA PRO A 244 3.32 -26.13 -7.98
C PRO A 244 2.36 -26.26 -9.18
N SER A 245 1.96 -25.13 -9.76
CA SER A 245 1.17 -25.13 -10.99
C SER A 245 1.92 -25.81 -12.14
N ALA A 246 1.20 -26.49 -13.04
CA ALA A 246 1.76 -27.19 -14.19
C ALA A 246 2.57 -26.28 -15.13
N ASP A 247 2.25 -24.97 -15.14
CA ASP A 247 2.98 -23.96 -15.92
C ASP A 247 4.42 -23.71 -15.44
N ALA A 248 4.79 -24.25 -14.27
CA ALA A 248 6.13 -24.16 -13.71
C ALA A 248 7.21 -24.69 -14.67
N ALA A 249 6.87 -25.54 -15.64
CA ALA A 249 7.82 -26.21 -16.52
C ALA A 249 8.08 -25.50 -17.87
N GLY A 250 7.39 -24.41 -18.20
CA GLY A 250 7.19 -24.03 -19.62
C GLY A 250 7.75 -22.71 -20.15
N ARG A 251 8.33 -21.81 -19.35
CA ARG A 251 8.85 -20.52 -19.87
C ARG A 251 10.36 -20.60 -20.03
N SER A 252 10.81 -20.67 -21.29
CA SER A 252 12.21 -20.72 -21.68
C SER A 252 12.97 -19.45 -21.26
N ASP A 253 14.26 -19.61 -20.99
CA ASP A 253 15.25 -18.53 -20.95
C ASP A 253 15.31 -17.87 -22.35
N GLY A 254 14.36 -17.00 -22.64
CA GLY A 254 14.39 -16.17 -23.84
C GLY A 254 15.29 -14.97 -23.57
N ASP A 255 16.50 -14.98 -24.14
CA ASP A 255 17.33 -13.78 -24.26
C ASP A 255 16.46 -12.68 -24.91
N ALA A 256 16.14 -11.63 -24.14
CA ALA A 256 15.25 -10.54 -24.54
C ALA A 256 15.88 -9.61 -25.60
N ARG A 257 16.72 -10.17 -26.49
CA ARG A 257 17.38 -9.51 -27.62
C ARG A 257 16.77 -9.87 -28.97
N GLY A 258 15.73 -10.71 -29.01
CA GLY A 258 14.94 -10.96 -30.22
C GLY A 258 13.81 -9.95 -30.39
N GLU A 259 13.98 -8.96 -31.27
CA GLU A 259 12.89 -8.14 -31.78
C GLU A 259 11.86 -9.02 -32.53
N SER A 260 10.66 -9.19 -31.96
CA SER A 260 9.37 -9.23 -32.66
C SER A 260 8.25 -9.53 -31.67
N GLY A 261 7.21 -8.68 -31.68
CA GLY A 261 6.07 -8.75 -30.78
C GLY A 261 5.19 -9.98 -31.01
N GLY A 262 5.48 -11.05 -30.28
CA GLY A 262 4.62 -12.23 -30.15
C GLY A 262 4.07 -12.34 -28.74
N ASN A 263 2.87 -11.82 -28.52
CA ASN A 263 2.13 -11.90 -27.26
C ASN A 263 1.61 -13.33 -27.05
N VAL A 264 2.46 -14.27 -26.61
CA VAL A 264 2.01 -15.63 -26.26
C VAL A 264 1.45 -15.61 -24.85
N ARG A 265 0.16 -15.28 -24.76
CA ARG A 265 -0.67 -15.27 -23.55
C ARG A 265 -1.01 -16.71 -23.14
N GLY A 266 -0.31 -17.22 -22.12
CA GLY A 266 -0.78 -18.34 -21.31
C GLY A 266 -1.01 -17.84 -19.89
N GLU A 267 -2.27 -17.63 -19.50
CA GLU A 267 -2.70 -16.97 -18.26
C GLU A 267 -2.28 -17.77 -17.01
N SER A 268 -1.06 -17.51 -16.53
CA SER A 268 -0.64 -18.03 -15.21
C SER A 268 -1.32 -17.22 -14.10
N ALA A 269 -1.63 -17.86 -12.95
CA ALA A 269 -2.20 -17.17 -11.78
C ALA A 269 -1.37 -15.94 -11.34
N ALA A 270 -0.06 -15.94 -11.60
CA ALA A 270 0.83 -14.81 -11.33
C ALA A 270 0.64 -13.62 -12.28
N GLU A 271 0.27 -13.87 -13.54
CA GLU A 271 -0.08 -12.81 -14.52
C GLU A 271 -1.48 -12.25 -14.25
N THR A 272 -2.45 -13.12 -13.96
CA THR A 272 -3.80 -12.71 -13.52
C THR A 272 -3.74 -11.89 -12.24
N TRP A 273 -2.90 -12.29 -11.27
CA TRP A 273 -2.66 -11.50 -10.06
C TRP A 273 -2.03 -10.13 -10.37
N ARG A 274 -1.02 -10.08 -11.25
CA ARG A 274 -0.37 -8.80 -11.63
C ARG A 274 -1.34 -7.85 -12.34
N SER A 275 -2.16 -8.33 -13.28
CA SER A 275 -3.14 -7.50 -13.98
C SER A 275 -4.26 -7.04 -13.04
N SER A 276 -4.74 -7.94 -12.16
CA SER A 276 -5.70 -7.63 -11.10
C SER A 276 -5.17 -6.53 -10.17
N PHE A 277 -3.90 -6.61 -9.74
CA PHE A 277 -3.27 -5.64 -8.84
C PHE A 277 -3.33 -4.19 -9.36
N LEU A 278 -3.15 -3.96 -10.67
CA LEU A 278 -3.25 -2.62 -11.27
C LEU A 278 -4.69 -2.10 -11.34
N ARG A 279 -5.67 -3.01 -11.40
CA ARG A 279 -7.10 -2.67 -11.42
C ARG A 279 -7.70 -2.51 -10.02
N MET A 280 -7.14 -3.15 -9.00
CA MET A 280 -7.66 -3.14 -7.62
C MET A 280 -8.00 -1.75 -7.07
N PRO A 281 -7.16 -0.70 -7.23
CA PRO A 281 -7.52 0.64 -6.73
C PRO A 281 -8.79 1.22 -7.39
N TYR A 282 -8.98 0.98 -8.69
CA TYR A 282 -10.18 1.41 -9.42
C TYR A 282 -11.41 0.60 -9.01
N GLN A 283 -11.25 -0.71 -8.78
CA GLN A 283 -12.32 -1.57 -8.26
C GLN A 283 -12.73 -1.18 -6.85
N ARG A 284 -11.75 -0.83 -5.99
CA ARG A 284 -12.01 -0.32 -4.64
C ARG A 284 -12.87 0.95 -4.68
N ASP A 285 -12.55 1.90 -5.54
CA ASP A 285 -13.32 3.13 -5.66
C ASP A 285 -14.74 2.88 -6.21
N ALA A 286 -14.90 1.93 -7.13
CA ALA A 286 -16.21 1.51 -7.60
C ALA A 286 -17.04 0.81 -6.50
N LEU A 287 -16.42 -0.02 -5.67
CA LEU A 287 -17.05 -0.63 -4.49
C LEU A 287 -17.44 0.43 -3.46
N ALA A 288 -16.54 1.38 -3.16
CA ALA A 288 -16.82 2.49 -2.26
C ALA A 288 -18.04 3.32 -2.74
N ARG A 289 -18.15 3.58 -4.05
CA ARG A 289 -19.32 4.23 -4.67
C ARG A 289 -20.61 3.44 -4.53
N HIS A 290 -20.57 2.14 -4.27
CA HIS A 290 -21.76 1.28 -4.12
C HIS A 290 -21.96 0.85 -2.66
N SER A 291 -21.60 1.72 -1.72
CA SER A 291 -21.74 1.50 -0.29
C SER A 291 -21.08 0.22 0.19
N VAL A 292 -19.91 -0.14 -0.37
CA VAL A 292 -19.09 -1.25 0.13
C VAL A 292 -17.87 -0.67 0.83
N ILE A 293 -17.70 -1.00 2.10
CA ILE A 293 -16.43 -0.81 2.81
C ILE A 293 -15.45 -1.78 2.17
N SER A 294 -14.46 -1.24 1.44
CA SER A 294 -13.41 -1.99 0.76
C SER A 294 -12.10 -1.30 1.07
N GLU A 295 -11.37 -1.84 2.05
CA GLU A 295 -10.14 -1.22 2.53
C GLU A 295 -9.15 -2.26 3.03
N THR A 296 -7.94 -1.80 3.22
CA THR A 296 -6.79 -2.59 3.54
C THR A 296 -6.04 -2.01 4.74
N PHE A 297 -5.40 -2.87 5.51
CA PHE A 297 -4.46 -2.48 6.54
C PHE A 297 -3.36 -3.52 6.67
N GLU A 298 -2.26 -3.16 7.32
CA GLU A 298 -1.03 -3.96 7.27
C GLU A 298 -0.20 -3.75 8.52
N THR A 299 0.64 -4.73 8.81
CA THR A 299 1.51 -4.77 9.99
C THR A 299 2.72 -5.65 9.66
N ALA A 300 3.71 -5.68 10.56
CA ALA A 300 4.77 -6.67 10.58
C ALA A 300 4.92 -7.25 11.99
N CYS A 301 5.33 -8.52 12.05
CA CYS A 301 5.61 -9.23 13.30
C CYS A 301 6.68 -10.30 13.08
N THR A 302 7.17 -10.91 14.14
CA THR A 302 8.11 -12.04 14.05
C THR A 302 7.38 -13.35 13.75
N TRP A 303 8.07 -14.31 13.14
CA TRP A 303 7.46 -15.60 12.76
C TRP A 303 6.82 -16.36 13.92
N ASP A 304 7.40 -16.31 15.12
CA ASP A 304 6.88 -16.97 16.32
C ASP A 304 5.57 -16.34 16.84
N ARG A 305 5.34 -15.06 16.51
CA ARG A 305 4.15 -14.31 16.93
C ARG A 305 3.04 -14.31 15.88
N PHE A 306 3.35 -14.60 14.62
CA PHE A 306 2.41 -14.47 13.51
C PHE A 306 1.09 -15.21 13.74
N GLY A 307 1.11 -16.47 14.18
CA GLY A 307 -0.12 -17.25 14.39
C GLY A 307 -1.09 -16.59 15.38
N ALA A 308 -0.57 -16.17 16.54
CA ALA A 308 -1.36 -15.48 17.57
C ALA A 308 -1.87 -14.11 17.10
N LEU A 309 -1.02 -13.33 16.41
CA LEU A 309 -1.42 -12.04 15.86
C LEU A 309 -2.51 -12.19 14.80
N HIS A 310 -2.33 -13.11 13.85
CA HIS A 310 -3.30 -13.36 12.79
C HIS A 310 -4.66 -13.73 13.38
N GLN A 311 -4.69 -14.66 14.34
CA GLN A 311 -5.92 -15.04 15.03
C GLN A 311 -6.59 -13.84 15.72
N ALA A 312 -5.86 -13.08 16.53
CA ALA A 312 -6.40 -11.96 17.30
C ALA A 312 -6.96 -10.85 16.37
N VAL A 313 -6.24 -10.52 15.31
CA VAL A 313 -6.66 -9.51 14.33
C VAL A 313 -7.88 -9.99 13.54
N THR A 314 -7.90 -11.24 13.07
CA THR A 314 -9.05 -11.81 12.36
C THR A 314 -10.29 -11.85 13.24
N GLU A 315 -10.15 -12.23 14.51
CA GLU A 315 -11.27 -12.23 15.46
C GLU A 315 -11.80 -10.82 15.74
N ALA A 316 -10.90 -9.86 16.01
CA ALA A 316 -11.28 -8.47 16.23
C ALA A 316 -11.99 -7.86 15.02
N ALA A 317 -11.48 -8.12 13.81
CA ALA A 317 -12.12 -7.68 12.58
C ALA A 317 -13.49 -8.30 12.39
N ARG A 318 -13.63 -9.63 12.53
CA ARG A 318 -14.91 -10.34 12.36
C ARG A 318 -15.96 -9.83 13.35
N ARG A 319 -15.58 -9.64 14.62
CA ARG A 319 -16.47 -9.10 15.65
C ARG A 319 -16.92 -7.68 15.31
N ALA A 320 -15.98 -6.79 15.00
CA ALA A 320 -16.31 -5.40 14.65
C ALA A 320 -17.18 -5.33 13.39
N LEU A 321 -16.87 -6.13 12.36
CA LEU A 321 -17.67 -6.20 11.12
C LEU A 321 -19.10 -6.69 11.39
N ALA A 322 -19.27 -7.73 12.22
CA ALA A 322 -20.59 -8.21 12.60
C ALA A 322 -21.40 -7.14 13.36
N GLU A 323 -20.75 -6.39 14.25
CA GLU A 323 -21.39 -5.33 15.02
C GLU A 323 -21.81 -4.13 14.15
N VAL A 324 -20.90 -3.62 13.30
CA VAL A 324 -21.16 -2.38 12.56
C VAL A 324 -21.87 -2.60 11.24
N ALA A 325 -21.70 -3.76 10.61
CA ALA A 325 -22.19 -4.06 9.26
C ALA A 325 -23.06 -5.32 9.17
N GLY A 326 -23.25 -6.07 10.28
CA GLY A 326 -24.01 -7.32 10.32
C GLY A 326 -23.26 -8.52 9.75
N ALA A 327 -22.42 -8.31 8.74
CA ALA A 327 -21.47 -9.28 8.23
C ALA A 327 -20.29 -8.58 7.54
N GLY A 328 -19.22 -9.32 7.28
CA GLY A 328 -18.10 -8.85 6.49
C GLY A 328 -17.10 -9.97 6.25
N VAL A 329 -16.18 -9.71 5.33
CA VAL A 329 -15.10 -10.61 4.97
C VAL A 329 -13.78 -9.95 5.34
N ILE A 330 -12.89 -10.72 5.96
CA ILE A 330 -11.49 -10.38 6.12
C ILE A 330 -10.65 -11.46 5.46
N ALA A 331 -9.65 -11.04 4.70
CA ALA A 331 -8.64 -11.89 4.09
C ALA A 331 -7.25 -11.38 4.46
N CYS A 332 -6.24 -12.24 4.35
CA CYS A 332 -4.85 -11.93 4.66
C CYS A 332 -3.92 -12.41 3.53
N ARG A 333 -2.92 -11.59 3.23
CA ARG A 333 -1.79 -11.97 2.39
C ARG A 333 -0.47 -11.48 2.97
N PHE A 334 0.63 -12.15 2.65
CA PHE A 334 1.96 -11.61 2.87
C PHE A 334 2.38 -10.82 1.64
N THR A 335 2.62 -9.53 1.83
CA THR A 335 3.12 -8.66 0.76
C THR A 335 4.64 -8.63 0.72
N HIS A 336 5.25 -8.76 1.90
CA HIS A 336 6.69 -8.85 2.12
C HIS A 336 6.96 -9.95 3.14
N VAL A 337 8.14 -10.55 3.02
CA VAL A 337 8.63 -11.57 3.94
C VAL A 337 10.09 -11.29 4.23
N TYR A 338 10.45 -11.42 5.50
CA TYR A 338 11.81 -11.23 6.01
C TYR A 338 12.27 -12.53 6.66
N PRO A 339 13.59 -12.74 6.80
CA PRO A 339 14.11 -13.86 7.58
C PRO A 339 13.51 -13.93 9.00
N ASP A 340 13.25 -12.77 9.62
CA ASP A 340 12.75 -12.67 11.00
C ASP A 340 11.21 -12.67 11.10
N GLY A 341 10.48 -12.38 10.03
CA GLY A 341 9.02 -12.36 10.08
C GLY A 341 8.29 -11.91 8.81
N PRO A 342 6.96 -12.08 8.75
CA PRO A 342 6.15 -11.63 7.63
C PRO A 342 5.61 -10.21 7.83
N ALA A 343 5.25 -9.57 6.71
CA ALA A 343 4.39 -8.38 6.68
C ALA A 343 2.97 -8.77 6.20
N PRO A 344 2.08 -9.21 7.11
CA PRO A 344 0.70 -9.50 6.77
C PRO A 344 -0.07 -8.24 6.40
N TYR A 345 -0.92 -8.40 5.40
CA TYR A 345 -1.72 -7.37 4.77
C TYR A 345 -3.14 -7.88 4.67
N PHE A 346 -4.05 -7.20 5.34
CA PHE A 346 -5.42 -7.61 5.49
C PHE A 346 -6.32 -6.81 4.54
N SER A 347 -7.24 -7.50 3.88
CA SER A 347 -8.28 -6.91 3.03
C SER A 347 -9.62 -7.07 3.75
N VAL A 348 -10.41 -6.00 3.84
CA VAL A 348 -11.71 -5.97 4.51
C VAL A 348 -12.79 -5.58 3.50
N TYR A 349 -13.87 -6.36 3.48
CA TYR A 349 -15.06 -6.11 2.66
C TYR A 349 -16.33 -6.18 3.53
N ALA A 350 -17.16 -5.14 3.53
CA ALA A 350 -18.41 -5.12 4.29
C ALA A 350 -19.48 -4.24 3.61
N PRO A 351 -20.78 -4.54 3.79
CA PRO A 351 -21.84 -3.60 3.43
C PRO A 351 -21.77 -2.36 4.32
N GLY A 352 -21.74 -1.19 3.69
CA GLY A 352 -21.75 0.11 4.32
C GLY A 352 -23.11 0.77 4.23
N ARG A 353 -23.38 1.69 5.15
CA ARG A 353 -24.59 2.52 5.18
C ARG A 353 -24.22 3.98 5.02
N TRP A 354 -24.70 4.62 3.96
CA TRP A 354 -24.50 6.05 3.76
C TRP A 354 -24.91 6.86 5.01
N GLY A 355 -24.14 7.91 5.31
CA GLY A 355 -24.28 8.68 6.56
C GLY A 355 -23.54 8.08 7.77
N SER A 356 -23.22 6.78 7.78
CA SER A 356 -22.44 6.12 8.85
C SER A 356 -21.24 5.30 8.34
N ILE A 357 -21.06 5.17 7.02
CA ILE A 357 -20.05 4.28 6.44
C ILE A 357 -18.61 4.61 6.86
N VAL A 358 -18.30 5.89 7.12
CA VAL A 358 -17.01 6.30 7.67
C VAL A 358 -16.85 5.85 9.12
N SER A 359 -17.86 6.05 9.98
CA SER A 359 -17.78 5.62 11.38
C SER A 359 -17.76 4.09 11.50
N GLN A 360 -18.51 3.37 10.64
CA GLN A 360 -18.43 1.92 10.54
C GLN A 360 -16.99 1.46 10.26
N TRP A 361 -16.29 2.11 9.32
CA TRP A 361 -14.89 1.82 9.06
C TRP A 361 -13.98 2.22 10.22
N ASP A 362 -14.22 3.37 10.85
CA ASP A 362 -13.40 3.86 11.97
C ASP A 362 -13.45 2.91 13.18
N ASP A 363 -14.63 2.34 13.47
CA ASP A 363 -14.81 1.35 14.53
C ASP A 363 -14.05 0.04 14.22
N VAL A 364 -14.16 -0.46 12.98
CA VAL A 364 -13.40 -1.64 12.53
C VAL A 364 -11.89 -1.37 12.59
N LYS A 365 -11.45 -0.24 12.06
CA LYS A 365 -10.04 0.17 12.00
C LYS A 365 -9.45 0.30 13.40
N SER A 366 -10.21 0.87 14.35
CA SER A 366 -9.79 1.00 15.74
C SER A 366 -9.66 -0.37 16.42
N ALA A 367 -10.64 -1.25 16.23
CA ALA A 367 -10.63 -2.59 16.80
C ALA A 367 -9.45 -3.44 16.31
N VAL A 368 -9.16 -3.43 15.00
CA VAL A 368 -8.02 -4.17 14.44
C VAL A 368 -6.68 -3.56 14.84
N SER A 369 -6.60 -2.23 14.95
CA SER A 369 -5.38 -1.54 15.38
C SER A 369 -5.04 -1.83 16.84
N GLU A 370 -6.05 -1.95 17.71
CA GLU A 370 -5.85 -2.40 19.09
C GLU A 370 -5.35 -3.84 19.14
N ALA A 371 -5.99 -4.76 18.39
CA ALA A 371 -5.57 -6.16 18.33
C ALA A 371 -4.13 -6.32 17.81
N ILE A 372 -3.72 -5.52 16.81
CA ILE A 372 -2.33 -5.47 16.33
C ILE A 372 -1.39 -5.04 17.46
N ALA A 373 -1.71 -3.95 18.16
CA ALA A 373 -0.87 -3.40 19.21
C ALA A 373 -0.70 -4.37 20.38
N GLU A 374 -1.79 -4.98 20.85
CA GLU A 374 -1.78 -5.98 21.94
C GLU A 374 -1.03 -7.26 21.56
N SER A 375 -1.06 -7.64 20.28
CA SER A 375 -0.37 -8.82 19.76
C SER A 375 1.13 -8.61 19.52
N GLY A 376 1.60 -7.35 19.57
CA GLY A 376 3.00 -6.98 19.37
C GLY A 376 3.40 -6.73 17.90
N GLY A 377 2.43 -6.48 17.01
CA GLY A 377 2.69 -6.08 15.63
C GLY A 377 3.00 -4.59 15.52
N THR A 378 3.73 -4.19 14.47
CA THR A 378 3.90 -2.76 14.15
C THR A 378 2.57 -2.17 13.69
N ILE A 379 2.20 -0.96 14.10
CA ILE A 379 0.90 -0.38 13.68
C ILE A 379 0.79 -0.20 12.15
N THR A 380 1.93 -0.05 11.51
CA THR A 380 2.09 -0.01 10.05
C THR A 380 3.42 -0.65 9.71
N HIS A 381 3.54 -1.27 8.55
CA HIS A 381 4.81 -1.70 7.97
C HIS A 381 5.24 -0.74 6.84
N HIS A 382 4.33 -0.27 5.99
CA HIS A 382 4.66 0.61 4.86
C HIS A 382 3.60 1.67 4.49
N HIS A 383 2.41 1.68 5.11
CA HIS A 383 1.41 2.73 4.86
C HIS A 383 1.75 4.08 5.51
N ALA A 384 2.75 4.11 6.39
CA ALA A 384 3.10 5.23 7.26
C ALA A 384 2.10 5.46 8.41
N VAL A 385 2.47 6.31 9.36
CA VAL A 385 1.70 6.53 10.57
C VAL A 385 0.54 7.49 10.28
N GLY A 386 0.84 8.63 9.65
CA GLY A 386 -0.17 9.63 9.37
C GLY A 386 -0.84 10.15 10.64
N ARG A 387 -2.04 10.72 10.46
CA ARG A 387 -2.95 11.03 11.57
C ARG A 387 -3.78 9.81 12.00
N ASP A 388 -3.96 8.85 11.09
CA ASP A 388 -4.84 7.69 11.27
C ASP A 388 -4.26 6.68 12.27
N HIS A 389 -2.95 6.39 12.22
CA HIS A 389 -2.30 5.44 13.12
C HIS A 389 -1.61 6.09 14.34
N ARG A 390 -1.60 7.44 14.40
CA ARG A 390 -0.88 8.19 15.43
C ARG A 390 -1.19 7.74 16.87
N PRO A 391 -2.45 7.50 17.27
CA PRO A 391 -2.75 7.09 18.65
C PRO A 391 -2.01 5.83 19.10
N TRP A 392 -1.85 4.85 18.20
CA TRP A 392 -1.12 3.62 18.47
C TRP A 392 0.38 3.80 18.33
N TYR A 393 0.84 4.57 17.33
CA TYR A 393 2.26 4.89 17.17
C TYR A 393 2.83 5.63 18.39
N ASP A 394 2.07 6.55 18.99
CA ASP A 394 2.50 7.27 20.20
C ASP A 394 2.74 6.31 21.39
N ARG A 395 2.05 5.16 21.43
CA ARG A 395 2.27 4.08 22.42
C ARG A 395 3.43 3.15 22.04
N GLN A 396 3.63 2.88 20.74
CA GLN A 396 4.71 2.02 20.24
C GLN A 396 6.08 2.71 20.26
N ARG A 397 6.12 4.03 20.07
CA ARG A 397 7.35 4.81 19.98
C ARG A 397 8.00 4.98 21.36
N PRO A 398 9.31 4.68 21.52
CA PRO A 398 10.01 4.94 22.78
C PRO A 398 10.05 6.44 23.14
N GLY A 399 9.83 6.75 24.42
CA GLY A 399 9.81 8.13 24.94
C GLY A 399 11.06 8.97 24.60
N PRO A 400 12.30 8.48 24.81
CA PRO A 400 13.50 9.23 24.44
C PRO A 400 13.59 9.57 22.95
N PHE A 401 13.15 8.67 22.08
CA PHE A 401 13.10 8.93 20.64
C PHE A 401 12.01 9.96 20.30
N ALA A 402 10.85 9.90 20.96
CA ALA A 402 9.81 10.92 20.82
C ALA A 402 10.32 12.34 21.19
N ALA A 403 11.11 12.45 22.26
CA ALA A 403 11.71 13.71 22.69
C ALA A 403 12.73 14.23 21.67
N ALA A 404 13.61 13.36 21.16
CA ALA A 404 14.59 13.70 20.13
C ALA A 404 13.90 14.16 18.82
N LEU A 405 12.87 13.45 18.37
CA LEU A 405 12.10 13.82 17.18
C LEU A 405 11.39 15.17 17.37
N THR A 406 10.83 15.41 18.56
CA THR A 406 10.20 16.70 18.89
C THR A 406 11.22 17.84 18.86
N ALA A 407 12.42 17.64 19.41
CA ALA A 407 13.49 18.64 19.38
C ALA A 407 13.99 18.89 17.95
N ALA A 408 14.13 17.85 17.12
CA ALA A 408 14.45 17.98 15.70
C ALA A 408 13.38 18.80 14.97
N LYS A 409 12.10 18.49 15.18
CA LYS A 409 10.98 19.29 14.64
C LYS A 409 11.05 20.76 15.10
N SER A 410 11.35 21.02 16.38
CA SER A 410 11.52 22.39 16.89
C SER A 410 12.62 23.16 16.22
N THR A 411 13.72 22.47 15.93
CA THR A 411 14.92 23.09 15.37
C THR A 411 14.75 23.33 13.87
N LEU A 412 14.24 22.34 13.14
CA LEU A 412 14.10 22.41 11.68
C LEU A 412 12.89 23.26 11.25
N ASP A 413 11.83 23.29 12.06
CA ASP A 413 10.61 24.05 11.80
C ASP A 413 10.11 24.78 13.05
N PRO A 414 10.76 25.91 13.42
CA PRO A 414 10.39 26.70 14.59
C PRO A 414 8.95 27.22 14.54
N ALA A 415 8.47 27.56 13.34
CA ALA A 415 7.13 28.10 13.11
C ALA A 415 6.03 27.03 13.01
N GLY A 416 6.39 25.74 12.96
CA GLY A 416 5.42 24.63 12.92
C GLY A 416 4.65 24.51 11.60
N VAL A 417 5.18 25.03 10.49
CA VAL A 417 4.47 25.10 9.20
C VAL A 417 4.48 23.78 8.42
N LEU A 418 5.44 22.89 8.71
CA LEU A 418 5.62 21.63 7.97
C LEU A 418 4.67 20.54 8.51
N ASN A 419 3.60 20.25 7.77
CA ASN A 419 2.59 19.21 8.02
C ASN A 419 2.19 19.04 9.51
N PRO A 420 1.63 20.08 10.15
CA PRO A 420 1.33 20.07 11.57
C PRO A 420 0.33 18.97 11.97
N GLY A 421 0.58 18.32 13.11
CA GLY A 421 -0.36 17.35 13.70
C GLY A 421 -0.28 15.92 13.19
N VAL A 422 0.73 15.56 12.36
CA VAL A 422 0.89 14.19 11.83
C VAL A 422 1.61 13.27 12.81
N LEU A 423 2.95 13.37 12.93
CA LEU A 423 3.74 12.51 13.81
C LEU A 423 3.89 13.05 15.23
N LEU A 424 3.57 14.34 15.39
CA LEU A 424 3.72 15.13 16.59
C LEU A 424 2.49 16.05 16.71
N PRO A 425 2.10 16.49 17.91
CA PRO A 425 1.04 17.46 18.10
C PRO A 425 1.27 18.72 17.24
N ALA A 426 0.18 19.32 16.74
CA ALA A 426 0.24 20.66 16.18
C ALA A 426 0.66 21.65 17.28
N ARG A 427 1.41 22.69 16.90
CA ARG A 427 1.85 23.75 17.82
C ARG A 427 0.90 24.92 17.81
#